data_AF-A0A944HXJ4-F1
#
_entry.id   AF-A0A944HXJ4-F1
#
_cell.length_a   1.000
_cell.length_b   1.000
_cell.length_c   1.000
_cell.angle_alpha   90.00
_cell.angle_beta   90.00
_cell.angle_gamma   90.00
#
_symmetry.space_group_name_H-M   'P 1'
#
loop_
_entity.id
_entity.type
_entity.pdbx_description
1 polymer ?
#
loop_
_entity_poly.entity_id
_entity_poly.type
_entity_poly.pdbx_seq_one_letter_code
_entity_poly.pdbx_strand_id
1 'polypeptide(L)'
;MPKQNKDTDGYQRLMCPAEAGKVQCPLKPRSLGRGIHLPLVDPEPNPTGPFRVCKQRSITVAPDVGAKHWQALEYGDQQWQKVYFRLRNSVEGYNGYAKNPLAEAIEASGTRRIRGIAAQTILLVFQLAHANRRKIKNWVETLALNGERPRRRTHHRRRTKPLGIWTPTGYLAPTG
;
A
#
# COMPACT_ATOMS: atom_id res chain seq x y z
N MET A 1 -13.20 -19.09 -2.98
CA MET A 1 -13.25 -19.56 -1.57
C MET A 1 -12.53 -20.89 -1.47
N PRO A 2 -11.68 -21.13 -0.46
CA PRO A 2 -11.08 -22.45 -0.23
C PRO A 2 -12.15 -23.52 -0.04
N LYS A 3 -12.13 -24.57 -0.85
CA LYS A 3 -12.99 -25.75 -0.68
C LYS A 3 -12.29 -26.81 0.17
N GLN A 4 -10.99 -26.96 -0.04
CA GLN A 4 -10.10 -27.89 0.67
C GLN A 4 -8.79 -27.16 1.00
N ASN A 5 -8.06 -27.72 1.96
CA ASN A 5 -6.68 -27.30 2.23
C ASN A 5 -5.78 -27.61 1.03
N LYS A 6 -4.56 -27.09 1.06
CA LYS A 6 -3.57 -27.40 0.02
C LYS A 6 -3.15 -28.87 0.13
N ASP A 7 -3.00 -29.52 -1.00
CA ASP A 7 -2.48 -30.89 -1.09
C ASP A 7 -0.96 -30.90 -0.80
N THR A 8 -0.33 -32.09 -0.74
CA THR A 8 1.12 -32.25 -0.49
C THR A 8 1.98 -31.46 -1.48
N ASP A 9 1.51 -31.35 -2.72
CA ASP A 9 2.20 -30.64 -3.81
C ASP A 9 1.80 -29.15 -3.88
N GLY A 10 1.06 -28.62 -2.90
CA GLY A 10 0.71 -27.21 -2.79
C GLY A 10 -0.48 -26.75 -3.64
N TYR A 11 -1.08 -27.64 -4.43
CA TYR A 11 -2.31 -27.36 -5.18
C TYR A 11 -3.48 -27.09 -4.24
N GLN A 12 -4.32 -26.10 -4.56
CA GLN A 12 -5.49 -25.76 -3.75
C GLN A 12 -6.77 -25.82 -4.55
N ARG A 13 -7.76 -26.53 -4.02
CA ARG A 13 -9.11 -26.53 -4.59
C ARG A 13 -9.92 -25.35 -4.08
N LEU A 14 -10.30 -24.47 -4.99
CA LEU A 14 -11.13 -23.30 -4.72
C LEU A 14 -12.53 -23.48 -5.32
N MET A 15 -13.55 -22.99 -4.64
CA MET A 15 -14.94 -22.94 -5.13
C MET A 15 -15.39 -21.50 -5.43
N CYS A 16 -16.34 -21.40 -6.37
CA CYS A 16 -17.02 -20.16 -6.71
C CYS A 16 -17.69 -19.56 -5.44
N PRO A 17 -17.52 -18.26 -5.14
CA PRO A 17 -18.16 -17.63 -3.98
C PRO A 17 -19.70 -17.75 -3.98
N ALA A 18 -20.34 -17.74 -5.15
CA ALA A 18 -21.78 -17.89 -5.29
C ALA A 18 -22.25 -19.31 -4.92
N GLU A 19 -21.51 -20.34 -5.35
CA GLU A 19 -21.74 -21.74 -4.96
C GLU A 19 -21.43 -22.00 -3.46
N ALA A 20 -20.62 -21.13 -2.86
CA ALA A 20 -20.30 -21.16 -1.43
C ALA A 20 -21.31 -20.37 -0.57
N GLY A 21 -22.34 -19.78 -1.18
CA GLY A 21 -23.35 -18.99 -0.48
C GLY A 21 -22.82 -17.68 0.12
N LYS A 22 -21.74 -17.12 -0.43
CA LYS A 22 -21.12 -15.86 0.06
C LYS A 22 -21.55 -14.62 -0.73
N VAL A 23 -22.03 -14.81 -1.95
CA VAL A 23 -22.48 -13.74 -2.85
C VAL A 23 -23.65 -14.23 -3.68
N GLN A 24 -24.45 -13.31 -4.22
CA GLN A 24 -25.42 -13.60 -5.27
C GLN A 24 -24.78 -13.30 -6.63
N CYS A 25 -25.00 -14.13 -7.65
CA CYS A 25 -24.40 -13.96 -8.97
C CYS A 25 -25.35 -14.41 -10.09
N PRO A 26 -25.59 -13.58 -11.13
CA PRO A 26 -26.44 -13.93 -12.27
C PRO A 26 -25.97 -15.18 -13.03
N LEU A 27 -24.65 -15.43 -13.10
CA LEU A 27 -24.09 -16.62 -13.74
C LEU A 27 -24.38 -17.92 -12.98
N LYS A 28 -24.88 -17.84 -11.74
CA LYS A 28 -25.28 -18.97 -10.90
C LYS A 28 -26.71 -18.74 -10.39
N PRO A 29 -27.75 -19.04 -11.17
CA PRO A 29 -29.14 -18.71 -10.82
C PRO A 29 -29.58 -19.23 -9.44
N ARG A 30 -29.05 -20.38 -9.01
CA ARG A 30 -29.33 -20.95 -7.67
C ARG A 30 -28.87 -20.07 -6.50
N SER A 31 -27.96 -19.13 -6.73
CA SER A 31 -27.45 -18.19 -5.72
C SER A 31 -28.33 -16.94 -5.56
N LEU A 32 -29.17 -16.62 -6.55
CA LEU A 32 -30.03 -15.44 -6.54
C LEU A 32 -31.16 -15.61 -5.52
N GLY A 33 -31.49 -14.54 -4.80
CA GLY A 33 -32.59 -14.52 -3.83
C GLY A 33 -32.35 -15.32 -2.54
N ARG A 34 -31.16 -15.91 -2.35
CA ARG A 34 -30.84 -16.76 -1.19
C ARG A 34 -30.30 -16.04 0.05
N GLY A 35 -30.39 -14.71 0.11
CA GLY A 35 -30.03 -13.97 1.31
C GLY A 35 -29.91 -12.49 1.03
N ILE A 36 -30.87 -11.71 1.55
CA ILE A 36 -30.97 -10.26 1.33
C ILE A 36 -29.67 -9.51 1.71
N HIS A 37 -28.90 -10.07 2.64
CA HIS A 37 -27.62 -9.50 3.11
C HIS A 37 -26.41 -9.87 2.24
N LEU A 38 -26.54 -10.81 1.30
CA LEU A 38 -25.43 -11.21 0.45
C LEU A 38 -25.24 -10.19 -0.68
N PRO A 39 -24.02 -9.71 -0.94
CA PRO A 39 -23.77 -8.76 -2.01
C PRO A 39 -24.05 -9.41 -3.37
N LEU A 40 -24.70 -8.66 -4.26
CA LEU A 40 -24.86 -9.03 -5.66
C LEU A 40 -23.56 -8.69 -6.40
N VAL A 41 -22.90 -9.72 -6.92
CA VAL A 41 -21.72 -9.58 -7.78
C VAL A 41 -22.17 -9.75 -9.22
N ASP A 42 -22.03 -8.67 -10.00
CA ASP A 42 -22.23 -8.70 -11.45
C ASP A 42 -20.86 -8.83 -12.13
N PRO A 43 -20.49 -10.02 -12.64
CA PRO A 43 -19.20 -10.22 -13.28
C PRO A 43 -19.17 -9.51 -14.63
N GLU A 44 -18.12 -8.71 -14.86
CA GLU A 44 -17.92 -8.03 -16.15
C GLU A 44 -17.92 -9.03 -17.33
N PRO A 45 -18.58 -8.69 -18.45
CA PRO A 45 -18.60 -9.53 -19.64
C PRO A 45 -17.19 -9.66 -20.21
N ASN A 46 -16.73 -10.91 -20.35
CA ASN A 46 -15.45 -11.23 -20.97
C ASN A 46 -15.69 -11.68 -22.43
N PRO A 47 -14.92 -11.17 -23.42
CA PRO A 47 -15.08 -11.54 -24.84
C PRO A 47 -14.90 -13.05 -25.12
N THR A 48 -14.20 -13.77 -24.24
CA THR A 48 -14.03 -15.24 -24.33
C THR A 48 -15.08 -16.02 -23.53
N GLY A 49 -16.10 -15.31 -23.02
CA GLY A 49 -17.14 -15.84 -22.16
C GLY A 49 -16.71 -15.99 -20.69
N PRO A 50 -17.58 -16.53 -19.83
CA PRO A 50 -17.33 -16.61 -18.40
C PRO A 50 -16.11 -17.46 -18.05
N PHE A 51 -15.35 -17.04 -17.04
CA PHE A 51 -14.21 -17.80 -16.50
C PHE A 51 -14.61 -19.22 -16.09
N ARG A 52 -13.65 -20.17 -16.10
CA ARG A 52 -13.88 -21.57 -15.74
C ARG A 52 -14.57 -21.74 -14.38
N VAL A 53 -14.21 -20.91 -13.40
CA VAL A 53 -14.81 -20.90 -12.05
C VAL A 53 -16.29 -20.53 -12.06
N CYS A 54 -16.76 -19.75 -13.02
CA CYS A 54 -18.17 -19.38 -13.18
C CYS A 54 -18.98 -20.50 -13.83
N LYS A 55 -18.37 -21.30 -14.71
CA LYS A 55 -19.01 -22.46 -15.34
C LYS A 55 -19.04 -23.67 -14.39
N GLN A 56 -17.91 -23.97 -13.76
CA GLN A 56 -17.76 -25.10 -12.84
C GLN A 56 -18.16 -24.73 -11.40
N ARG A 57 -18.21 -25.72 -10.50
CA ARG A 57 -18.43 -25.47 -9.06
C ARG A 57 -17.12 -25.16 -8.31
N SER A 58 -16.04 -25.77 -8.76
CA SER A 58 -14.70 -25.62 -8.18
C SER A 58 -13.63 -25.72 -9.25
N ILE A 59 -12.50 -25.05 -9.03
CA ILE A 59 -11.28 -25.16 -9.82
C ILE A 59 -10.12 -25.58 -8.91
N THR A 60 -9.08 -26.16 -9.50
CA THR A 60 -7.81 -26.42 -8.80
C THR A 60 -6.81 -25.38 -9.26
N VAL A 61 -6.15 -24.72 -8.31
CA VAL A 61 -5.14 -23.68 -8.55
C VAL A 61 -3.79 -24.23 -8.13
N ALA A 62 -2.82 -24.19 -9.04
CA ALA A 62 -1.44 -24.62 -8.78
C ALA A 62 -0.73 -23.59 -7.88
N PRO A 63 0.29 -23.99 -7.11
CA PRO A 63 0.94 -23.12 -6.13
C PRO A 63 1.68 -21.91 -6.75
N ASP A 64 2.11 -22.02 -8.00
CA ASP A 64 2.78 -20.97 -8.77
C ASP A 64 1.81 -19.93 -9.35
N VAL A 65 0.53 -20.31 -9.51
CA VAL A 65 -0.51 -19.43 -10.05
C VAL A 65 -0.78 -18.29 -9.08
N GLY A 66 -0.39 -17.08 -9.48
CA GLY A 66 -0.50 -15.88 -8.65
C GLY A 66 0.67 -15.69 -7.67
N ALA A 67 1.71 -16.53 -7.72
CA ALA A 67 2.90 -16.39 -6.87
C ALA A 67 3.57 -15.01 -7.03
N LYS A 68 3.55 -14.43 -8.24
CA LYS A 68 4.04 -13.06 -8.50
C LYS A 68 3.28 -11.97 -7.73
N HIS A 69 2.07 -12.27 -7.27
CA HIS A 69 1.22 -11.37 -6.49
C HIS A 69 1.18 -11.76 -5.02
N TRP A 70 1.91 -12.79 -4.61
CA TRP A 70 1.93 -13.19 -3.21
C TRP A 70 2.56 -12.10 -2.36
N GLN A 71 1.84 -11.69 -1.33
CA GLN A 71 2.30 -10.73 -0.34
C GLN A 71 2.07 -11.33 1.05
N ALA A 72 3.01 -11.10 1.97
CA ALA A 72 2.87 -11.56 3.35
C ALA A 72 1.68 -10.92 4.07
N LEU A 73 1.29 -9.70 3.64
CA LEU A 73 0.11 -8.98 4.12
C LEU A 73 -0.82 -8.75 2.93
N GLU A 74 -2.11 -9.03 3.11
CA GLU A 74 -3.12 -8.80 2.08
C GLU A 74 -3.23 -7.31 1.77
N TYR A 75 -3.17 -6.96 0.49
CA TYR A 75 -3.26 -5.58 0.05
C TYR A 75 -4.55 -4.93 0.53
N GLY A 76 -4.43 -3.74 1.13
CA GLY A 76 -5.58 -2.97 1.62
C GLY A 76 -6.07 -3.35 3.01
N ASP A 77 -5.61 -4.47 3.61
CA ASP A 77 -5.94 -4.80 5.00
C ASP A 77 -5.37 -3.77 5.99
N GLN A 78 -5.96 -3.67 7.18
CA GLN A 78 -5.52 -2.74 8.22
C GLN A 78 -4.05 -2.97 8.62
N GLN A 79 -3.57 -4.21 8.68
CA GLN A 79 -2.18 -4.48 9.00
C GLN A 79 -1.26 -4.04 7.86
N TRP A 80 -1.64 -4.35 6.62
CA TRP A 80 -0.93 -3.89 5.42
C TRP A 80 -0.83 -2.36 5.40
N GLN A 81 -1.93 -1.65 5.63
CA GLN A 81 -1.96 -0.18 5.64
C GLN A 81 -1.00 0.39 6.69
N LYS A 82 -1.02 -0.14 7.92
CA LYS A 82 -0.13 0.29 9.01
C LYS A 82 1.34 0.15 8.63
N VAL A 83 1.72 -1.01 8.09
CA VAL A 83 3.11 -1.28 7.68
C VAL A 83 3.50 -0.40 6.49
N TYR A 84 2.65 -0.32 5.46
CA TYR A 84 2.88 0.49 4.28
C TYR A 84 3.11 1.97 4.64
N PHE A 85 2.20 2.57 5.42
CA PHE A 85 2.34 3.97 5.82
C PHE A 85 3.60 4.22 6.64
N ARG A 86 3.95 3.31 7.58
CA ARG A 86 5.18 3.44 8.36
C ARG A 86 6.43 3.41 7.48
N LEU A 87 6.54 2.44 6.58
CA LEU A 87 7.70 2.28 5.71
C LEU A 87 7.80 3.42 4.70
N ARG A 88 6.67 3.80 4.08
CA ARG A 88 6.61 4.93 3.14
C ARG A 88 7.03 6.24 3.79
N ASN A 89 6.47 6.58 4.95
CA ASN A 89 6.83 7.79 5.68
C ASN A 89 8.32 7.81 6.07
N SER A 90 8.91 6.64 6.37
CA SER A 90 10.35 6.53 6.65
C SER A 90 11.21 6.88 5.43
N VAL A 91 10.84 6.35 4.24
CA VAL A 91 11.52 6.64 2.97
C VAL A 91 11.36 8.11 2.58
N GLU A 92 10.14 8.64 2.63
CA GLU A 92 9.88 10.05 2.32
C GLU A 92 10.62 10.97 3.30
N GLY A 93 10.66 10.62 4.59
CA GLY A 93 11.42 11.35 5.60
C GLY A 93 12.93 11.32 5.36
N TYR A 94 13.48 10.19 4.91
CA TYR A 94 14.90 10.11 4.51
C TYR A 94 15.19 10.91 3.24
N ASN A 95 14.33 10.83 2.23
CA ASN A 95 14.48 11.60 1.00
C ASN A 95 14.50 13.11 1.30
N GLY A 96 13.57 13.60 2.13
CA GLY A 96 13.57 15.00 2.56
C GLY A 96 14.84 15.38 3.33
N TYR A 97 15.36 14.47 4.16
CA TYR A 97 16.60 14.68 4.90
C TYR A 97 17.84 14.81 3.99
N ALA A 98 17.98 13.92 3.00
CA ALA A 98 19.11 13.92 2.07
C ALA A 98 19.03 15.08 1.05
N LYS A 99 17.81 15.52 0.72
CA LYS A 99 17.55 16.67 -0.17
C LYS A 99 17.73 18.03 0.52
N ASN A 100 18.01 18.07 1.82
CA ASN A 100 18.14 19.32 2.56
C ASN A 100 19.21 20.23 1.90
N PRO A 101 18.85 21.45 1.43
CA PRO A 101 19.78 22.35 0.75
C PRO A 101 20.90 22.86 1.67
N LEU A 102 20.70 22.81 2.99
CA LEU A 102 21.70 23.22 3.99
C LEU A 102 22.68 22.09 4.37
N ALA A 103 22.59 20.92 3.73
CA ALA A 103 23.45 19.78 4.00
C ALA A 103 23.95 19.15 2.69
N GLU A 104 23.51 17.93 2.35
CA GLU A 104 24.01 17.21 1.17
C GLU A 104 23.42 17.70 -0.15
N ALA A 105 22.23 18.31 -0.12
CA ALA A 105 21.56 18.90 -1.28
C ALA A 105 21.57 17.99 -2.53
N ILE A 106 21.24 16.70 -2.38
CA ILE A 106 21.47 15.68 -3.44
C ILE A 106 20.74 15.96 -4.76
N GLU A 107 19.71 16.81 -4.77
CA GLU A 107 19.01 17.27 -5.98
C GLU A 107 19.75 18.39 -6.72
N ALA A 108 20.57 19.17 -6.02
CA ALA A 108 21.34 20.25 -6.61
C ALA A 108 22.53 19.67 -7.39
N SER A 109 22.39 19.56 -8.71
CA SER A 109 23.47 19.14 -9.62
C SER A 109 24.74 19.98 -9.48
N GLY A 110 24.61 21.24 -9.04
CA GLY A 110 25.72 22.15 -8.77
C GLY A 110 26.69 21.68 -7.68
N THR A 111 26.31 20.69 -6.85
CA THR A 111 27.20 20.04 -5.87
C THR A 111 28.08 18.95 -6.49
N ARG A 112 27.78 18.54 -7.73
CA ARG A 112 28.48 17.47 -8.47
C ARG A 112 28.82 17.97 -9.89
N ARG A 113 29.73 18.94 -9.98
CA ARG A 113 30.11 19.61 -11.25
C ARG A 113 31.06 18.78 -12.12
N ILE A 114 30.75 17.50 -12.31
CA ILE A 114 31.47 16.61 -13.22
C ILE A 114 30.50 16.11 -14.32
N ARG A 115 31.01 15.99 -15.54
CA ARG A 115 30.26 15.45 -16.68
C ARG A 115 30.29 13.92 -16.67
N GLY A 116 29.19 13.32 -17.13
CA GLY A 116 29.05 11.87 -17.24
C GLY A 116 28.28 11.26 -16.07
N ILE A 117 27.33 10.37 -16.41
CA ILE A 117 26.43 9.77 -15.43
C ILE A 117 27.19 8.94 -14.38
N ALA A 118 28.22 8.19 -14.78
CA ALA A 118 29.01 7.37 -13.88
C ALA A 118 29.69 8.19 -12.78
N ALA A 119 30.37 9.29 -13.15
CA ALA A 119 31.03 10.17 -12.19
C ALA A 119 30.04 10.88 -11.26
N GLN A 120 28.89 11.32 -11.80
CA GLN A 120 27.82 11.90 -10.97
C GLN A 120 27.23 10.88 -9.99
N THR A 121 27.04 9.62 -10.41
CA THR A 121 26.55 8.54 -9.55
C THR A 121 27.52 8.28 -8.40
N ILE A 122 28.83 8.22 -8.65
CA ILE A 122 29.83 8.03 -7.60
C ILE A 122 29.77 9.18 -6.56
N LEU A 123 29.70 10.44 -7.02
CA LEU A 123 29.59 11.58 -6.11
C LEU A 123 28.27 11.57 -5.33
N LEU A 124 27.15 11.19 -5.96
CA LEU A 124 25.87 11.01 -5.29
C LEU A 124 25.95 9.93 -4.21
N VAL A 125 26.66 8.82 -4.46
CA VAL A 125 26.87 7.77 -3.46
C VAL A 125 27.61 8.30 -2.23
N PHE A 126 28.67 9.11 -2.41
CA PHE A 126 29.37 9.73 -1.29
C PHE A 126 28.47 10.70 -0.50
N GLN A 127 27.65 11.48 -1.18
CA GLN A 127 26.67 12.37 -0.52
C GLN A 127 25.65 11.55 0.29
N LEU A 128 25.11 10.47 -0.26
CA LEU A 128 24.19 9.58 0.47
C LEU A 128 24.85 8.89 1.66
N ALA A 129 26.11 8.46 1.52
CA ALA A 129 26.89 7.90 2.62
C ALA A 129 27.10 8.92 3.74
N HIS A 130 27.40 10.17 3.39
CA HIS A 130 27.49 11.26 4.36
C HIS A 130 26.15 11.53 5.06
N ALA A 131 25.04 11.60 4.30
CA ALA A 131 23.70 11.75 4.87
C ALA A 131 23.36 10.62 5.85
N ASN A 132 23.71 9.37 5.53
CA ASN A 132 23.52 8.23 6.43
C ASN A 132 24.32 8.41 7.73
N ARG A 133 25.60 8.74 7.64
CA ARG A 133 26.45 8.98 8.81
C ARG A 133 25.90 10.11 9.68
N ARG A 134 25.49 11.23 9.08
CA ARG A 134 24.89 12.37 9.78
C ARG A 134 23.58 11.98 10.47
N LYS A 135 22.74 11.18 9.82
CA LYS A 135 21.46 10.72 10.38
C LYS A 135 21.68 9.81 11.58
N ILE A 136 22.65 8.88 11.48
CA ILE A 136 23.04 7.99 12.59
C ILE A 136 23.61 8.82 13.74
N LYS A 137 24.54 9.76 13.48
CA LYS A 137 25.10 10.63 14.50
C LYS A 137 24.01 11.39 15.25
N ASN A 138 23.11 12.06 14.51
CA ASN A 138 21.99 12.79 15.11
C ASN A 138 21.06 11.86 15.92
N TRP A 139 20.86 10.62 15.48
CA TRP A 139 20.08 9.64 16.23
C TRP A 139 20.79 9.21 17.51
N VAL A 140 22.11 8.95 17.46
CA VAL A 140 22.91 8.64 18.66
C VAL A 140 22.86 9.80 19.66
N GLU A 141 22.91 11.05 19.20
CA GLU A 141 22.73 12.24 20.06
C GLU A 141 21.34 12.30 20.71
N THR A 142 20.32 11.68 20.10
CA THR A 142 18.99 11.52 20.73
C THR A 142 18.89 10.34 21.69
N LEU A 143 19.82 9.38 21.66
CA LEU A 143 19.87 8.35 22.68
C LEU A 143 20.44 8.99 23.94
N ALA A 144 19.57 9.45 24.82
CA ALA A 144 20.01 10.03 26.08
C ALA A 144 20.74 8.97 26.90
N LEU A 145 22.05 9.17 27.04
CA LEU A 145 22.90 8.33 27.86
C LEU A 145 22.56 8.43 29.36
N ASN A 146 21.77 9.43 29.77
CA ASN A 146 21.52 9.78 31.17
C ASN A 146 20.03 9.70 31.60
N GLY A 147 19.18 8.99 30.87
CA GLY A 147 17.76 8.79 31.25
C GLY A 147 16.81 9.96 30.97
N GLU A 148 17.29 11.08 30.45
CA GLU A 148 16.43 12.15 29.93
C GLU A 148 15.74 11.72 28.63
N ARG A 149 14.47 12.00 28.41
CA ARG A 149 13.86 11.62 27.11
C ARG A 149 14.42 12.55 26.02
N PRO A 150 14.86 12.03 24.86
CA PRO A 150 15.20 12.90 23.74
C PRO A 150 14.07 13.87 23.45
N ARG A 151 14.42 15.12 23.14
CA ARG A 151 13.48 16.11 22.61
C ARG A 151 12.88 15.56 21.33
N ARG A 152 11.70 14.96 21.44
CA ARG A 152 10.90 14.55 20.28
C ARG A 152 10.67 15.83 19.48
N ARG A 153 11.06 15.84 18.20
CA ARG A 153 10.69 16.95 17.30
C ARG A 153 9.20 17.17 17.49
N THR A 154 8.82 18.37 17.94
CA THR A 154 7.44 18.80 17.97
C THR A 154 6.95 18.66 16.54
N HIS A 155 6.11 17.65 16.29
CA HIS A 155 5.37 17.64 15.04
C HIS A 155 4.62 18.96 15.02
N HIS A 156 4.83 19.76 13.96
CA HIS A 156 3.94 20.88 13.70
C HIS A 156 2.55 20.27 13.66
N ARG A 157 1.76 20.55 14.70
CA ARG A 157 0.38 20.11 14.79
C ARG A 157 -0.27 20.70 13.55
N ARG A 158 -0.62 19.83 12.58
CA ARG A 158 -1.31 20.28 11.37
C ARG A 158 -2.53 21.03 11.86
N ARG A 159 -2.62 22.34 11.58
CA ARG A 159 -3.80 23.14 11.95
C ARG A 159 -5.00 22.45 11.31
N THR A 160 -5.80 21.77 12.11
CA THR A 160 -7.08 21.24 11.68
C THR A 160 -8.01 22.44 11.53
N LYS A 161 -8.48 22.71 10.31
CA LYS A 161 -9.61 23.63 10.14
C LYS A 161 -10.81 22.99 10.85
N PRO A 162 -11.58 23.73 11.68
CA PRO A 162 -12.82 23.20 12.24
C PRO A 162 -13.74 22.73 11.11
N LEU A 163 -14.42 21.61 11.33
CA LEU A 163 -15.27 20.94 10.32
C LEU A 163 -16.37 21.87 9.75
N GLY A 164 -16.76 22.92 10.49
CA GLY A 164 -17.69 23.95 10.03
C GLY A 164 -17.16 24.88 8.92
N ILE A 165 -15.88 24.82 8.56
CA ILE A 165 -15.30 25.54 7.40
C ILE A 165 -15.36 24.69 6.12
N TRP A 166 -15.65 23.38 6.24
CA TRP A 166 -15.81 22.46 5.12
C TRP A 166 -17.28 22.26 4.76
N THR A 167 -18.17 23.24 4.93
CA THR A 167 -19.43 23.19 4.18
C THR A 167 -19.14 23.73 2.78
N PRO A 168 -19.05 22.88 1.74
CA PRO A 168 -19.11 23.40 0.38
C PRO A 168 -20.49 24.05 0.24
N THR A 169 -20.53 25.37 0.07
CA THR A 169 -21.72 26.05 -0.44
C THR A 169 -21.87 25.61 -1.90
N GLY A 170 -22.46 24.45 -2.11
CA GLY A 170 -22.70 23.85 -3.40
C GLY A 170 -23.77 22.79 -3.27
N TYR A 171 -24.75 22.88 -4.18
CA TYR A 171 -25.93 22.04 -4.43
C TYR A 171 -27.18 22.12 -3.52
N LEU A 172 -27.29 23.04 -2.56
CA LEU A 172 -28.64 23.42 -2.07
C LEU A 172 -29.14 24.58 -2.92
N ALA A 173 -30.08 24.27 -3.83
CA ALA A 173 -30.78 25.26 -4.63
C ALA A 173 -31.52 26.26 -3.71
N PRO A 174 -31.68 27.54 -4.12
CA PRO A 174 -32.54 28.45 -3.42
C PRO A 174 -33.97 27.90 -3.51
N THR A 175 -34.54 27.53 -2.36
CA THR A 175 -35.98 27.37 -2.23
C THR A 175 -36.62 28.74 -2.48
N GLY A 176 -37.53 28.79 -3.46
CA GLY A 176 -38.35 29.97 -3.72
C GLY A 176 -39.27 30.33 -2.57
#